data_AF-A0A6N3FFG4-F1
#
_entry.id   AF-A0A6N3FFG4-F1
#
_cell.length_a   1.000
_cell.length_b   1.000
_cell.length_c   1.000
_cell.angle_alpha   90.00
_cell.angle_beta   90.00
_cell.angle_gamma   90.00
#
_symmetry.space_group_name_H-M   'P 1'
#
loop_
_entity.id
_entity.type
_entity.pdbx_description
1 polymer ?
#
loop_
_entity_poly.entity_id
_entity_poly.type
_entity_poly.pdbx_seq_one_letter_code
_entity_poly.pdbx_strand_id
1 'polypeptide(L)' 'MDKEKYYFIKGKNKAITISYLLCEDFKIVDDRFDSNNKFYVFKKSNRLFEVMSKMKNIKNESSSL' A
#
# COMPACT_ATOMS: atom_id res chain seq x y z
N MET A 1 -0.48 -6.28 16.92
CA MET A 1 -0.58 -5.23 15.88
C MET A 1 -2.06 -5.00 15.63
N ASP A 2 -2.62 -3.88 16.06
CA ASP A 2 -4.05 -3.59 15.83
C ASP A 2 -4.29 -3.41 14.33
N LYS A 3 -5.01 -4.36 13.71
CA LYS A 3 -5.38 -4.28 12.28
C LYS A 3 -6.16 -3.00 11.96
N GLU A 4 -6.79 -2.38 12.95
CA GLU A 4 -7.50 -1.12 12.78
C GLU A 4 -6.58 0.07 12.50
N LYS A 5 -5.31 0.02 12.92
CA LYS A 5 -4.35 1.15 12.80
C LYS A 5 -3.50 1.12 11.55
N TYR A 6 -3.44 -0.02 10.85
CA TYR A 6 -2.49 -0.25 9.77
C TYR A 6 -3.16 -0.69 8.47
N TYR A 7 -2.57 -0.30 7.35
CA TYR A 7 -2.98 -0.72 6.01
C TYR A 7 -1.91 -1.62 5.41
N PHE A 8 -2.33 -2.78 4.89
CA PHE A 8 -1.43 -3.82 4.38
C PHE A 8 -1.48 -3.84 2.85
N ILE A 9 -0.31 -3.82 2.24
CA ILE A 9 -0.14 -3.82 0.78
C ILE A 9 0.69 -5.03 0.38
N LYS A 10 0.19 -5.78 -0.61
CA LYS A 10 0.97 -6.78 -1.33
C LYS A 10 1.63 -6.13 -2.56
N GLY A 11 2.87 -6.53 -2.83
CA GLY A 11 3.66 -6.07 -3.97
C GLY A 11 4.62 -4.92 -3.62
N LYS A 12 5.92 -5.19 -3.77
CA LYS A 12 7.03 -4.27 -3.43
C LYS A 12 6.93 -2.93 -4.15
N ASN A 13 6.76 -2.97 -5.47
CA ASN A 13 6.78 -1.75 -6.30
C ASN A 13 5.62 -0.82 -5.94
N LYS A 14 4.43 -1.38 -5.69
CA LYS A 14 3.26 -0.60 -5.25
C LYS A 14 3.52 0.11 -3.91
N ALA A 15 4.14 -0.60 -2.96
CA ALA A 15 4.50 -0.01 -1.68
C ALA A 15 5.55 1.11 -1.83
N ILE A 16 6.57 0.93 -2.68
CA ILE A 16 7.56 1.97 -2.98
C ILE A 16 6.89 3.21 -3.59
N THR A 17 6.00 3.04 -4.56
CA THR A 17 5.27 4.16 -5.18
C THR A 17 4.45 4.94 -4.14
N ILE A 18 3.75 4.22 -3.25
CA ILE A 18 2.93 4.87 -2.22
C ILE A 18 3.79 5.60 -1.19
N SER A 19 4.91 4.99 -0.77
CA SER A 19 5.90 5.61 0.10
C SER A 19 6.41 6.93 -0.47
N TYR A 20 6.77 6.92 -1.75
CA TYR A 20 7.20 8.12 -2.46
C TYR A 20 6.11 9.20 -2.50
N LEU A 21 4.86 8.84 -2.85
CA LEU A 21 3.75 9.80 -2.92
C LEU A 21 3.36 10.38 -1.56
N LEU A 22 3.56 9.63 -0.48
CA LEU A 22 3.28 10.07 0.88
C LEU A 22 4.46 10.82 1.52
N CYS A 23 5.68 10.66 1.02
CA CYS A 23 6.92 10.95 1.75
C CYS A 23 6.94 10.25 3.12
N GLU A 24 6.53 8.98 3.16
CA GLU A 24 6.48 8.16 4.38
C GLU A 24 7.09 6.79 4.15
N ASP A 25 7.82 6.26 5.14
CA ASP A 25 8.32 4.90 5.11
C ASP A 25 7.23 3.87 5.47
N PHE A 26 7.35 2.66 4.93
CA PHE A 26 6.55 1.50 5.33
C PHE A 26 7.37 0.50 6.14
N LYS A 27 6.66 -0.32 6.92
CA LYS A 27 7.24 -1.50 7.58
C LYS A 27 7.06 -2.73 6.70
N ILE A 28 7.97 -3.70 6.84
CA ILE A 28 7.88 -4.99 6.16
C ILE A 28 7.50 -6.05 7.19
N VAL A 29 6.54 -6.90 6.85
CA VAL A 29 6.09 -8.01 7.70
C VAL A 29 5.99 -9.26 6.83
N ASP A 30 6.58 -10.37 7.27
CA ASP A 30 6.47 -11.64 6.56
C ASP A 30 5.05 -12.22 6.70
N ASP A 31 4.57 -12.87 5.65
CA ASP A 31 3.33 -13.64 5.72
C ASP A 31 3.57 -14.85 6.64
N ARG A 32 2.65 -15.07 7.59
CA ARG A 32 2.78 -16.16 8.56
C ARG A 32 2.64 -17.53 7.91
N PHE A 33 2.02 -17.60 6.74
CA PHE A 33 1.80 -18.86 6.02
C PHE A 33 2.85 -19.11 4.93
N ASP A 34 3.56 -18.07 4.50
CA ASP A 34 4.55 -18.14 3.42
C ASP A 34 5.64 -17.08 3.64
N SER A 35 6.79 -17.48 4.17
CA SER A 35 7.91 -16.58 4.44
C SER A 35 8.52 -15.96 3.19
N ASN A 36 8.24 -16.49 1.99
CA ASN A 36 8.62 -15.85 0.74
C ASN A 36 7.68 -14.70 0.35
N ASN A 37 6.53 -14.60 1.03
CA ASN A 37 5.56 -13.55 0.81
C ASN A 37 5.69 -12.46 1.87
N LYS A 38 5.67 -11.20 1.43
CA LYS A 38 5.87 -10.03 2.28
C LYS A 38 4.72 -9.05 2.16
N PHE A 39 4.29 -8.52 3.29
CA PHE A 39 3.39 -7.39 3.39
C PHE A 39 4.16 -6.11 3.69
N TYR A 40 3.73 -5.04 3.04
CA TYR A 40 4.24 -3.70 3.24
C TYR A 40 3.17 -2.90 3.97
N VAL A 41 3.51 -2.33 5.12
CA VAL A 41 2.56 -1.86 6.11
C VAL A 41 2.72 -0.36 6.33
N PHE A 42 1.63 0.37 6.12
CA PHE A 42 1.52 1.81 6.36
C PHE A 42 0.63 2.05 7.58
N LYS A 43 0.86 3.15 8.30
CA LYS A 43 -0.14 3.67 9.25
C LYS A 43 -1.34 4.18 8.45
N LYS A 44 -2.55 3.92 8.92
CA LYS A 44 -3.74 4.53 8.30
C LYS A 44 -3.70 6.05 8.53
N SER A 45 -3.93 6.79 7.45
CA SER A 45 -4.03 8.25 7.46
C SER A 45 -4.97 8.68 6.34
N ASN A 46 -5.60 9.86 6.47
CA ASN A 46 -6.45 10.42 5.41
C ASN A 46 -5.68 10.55 4.09
N ARG A 47 -4.42 10.97 4.18
CA ARG A 47 -3.52 11.13 3.03
C ARG A 47 -3.24 9.80 2.31
N LEU A 48 -3.05 8.70 3.05
CA LEU A 48 -2.94 7.36 2.46
C LEU A 48 -4.19 6.99 1.67
N PHE A 49 -5.38 7.25 2.23
CA PHE A 49 -6.65 6.96 1.54
C PHE A 49 -6.82 7.77 0.26
N GLU A 50 -6.44 9.06 0.28
CA GLU A 50 -6.46 9.92 -0.91
C GLU A 50 -5.52 9.42 -2.01
N VAL A 51 -4.27 9.07 -1.67
CA VAL A 51 -3.31 8.50 -2.62
C VAL A 51 -3.84 7.22 -3.24
N MET A 52 -4.37 6.31 -2.41
CA MET A 52 -4.92 5.04 -2.88
C MET A 52 -6.14 5.23 -3.79
N SER A 53 -7.00 6.21 -3.48
CA SER A 53 -8.16 6.55 -4.32
C SER A 53 -7.71 7.06 -5.69
N LYS A 54 -6.74 7.98 -5.74
CA LYS A 54 -6.17 8.50 -6.99
C LYS A 54 -5.53 7.39 -7.84
N MET A 55 -4.77 6.49 -7.22
CA MET A 55 -4.18 5.35 -7.94
C MET A 55 -5.23 4.41 -8.54
N LYS A 56 -6.39 4.25 -7.89
CA LYS A 56 -7.49 3.43 -8.42
C LYS A 56 -8.13 4.07 -9.65
N ASN A 57 -8.30 5.40 -9.65
CA ASN A 57 -8.90 6.13 -10.76
C ASN A 57 -8.02 6.08 -12.03
N ILE A 58 -6.70 6.22 -11.87
CA ILE A 58 -5.74 6.12 -12.99
C ILE A 58 -5.83 4.75 -13.68
N LYS A 59 -6.02 3.67 -12.91
CA LYS A 59 -6.15 2.31 -13.47
C LYS A 59 -7.41 2.14 -14.33
N ASN A 60 -8.50 2.82 -13.98
CA ASN A 60 -9.75 2.72 -14.72
C ASN A 60 -9.72 3.51 -16.03
N GLU A 61 -9.06 4.67 -16.04
CA GLU A 61 -8.87 5.47 -17.27
C GLU A 61 -7.98 4.74 -18.29
N SER A 62 -6.94 4.06 -17.83
CA SER A 62 -6.03 3.28 -18.68
C SER A 62 -6.62 1.96 -19.21
N SER A 63 -7.77 1.52 -18.68
CA SER A 63 -8.48 0.32 -19.17
C SER A 63 -9.59 0.66 -20.18
N SER A 64 -9.77 1.95 -20.51
CA SER A 64 -10.83 2.45 -21.40
C SER A 64 -10.30 2.88 -22.78
N LEU A 65 -9.04 2.54 -23.09
CA LEU A 65 -8.35 2.73 -24.37
C LEU A 65 -8.10 1.37 -25.01
#